data_AF-A0A972JY35-F1
#
_entry.id   AF-A0A972JY35-F1
#
_cell.length_a   1.000
_cell.length_b   1.000
_cell.length_c   1.000
_cell.angle_alpha   90.00
_cell.angle_beta   90.00
_cell.angle_gamma   90.00
#
_symmetry.space_group_name_H-M   'P 1'
#
loop_
_entity.id
_entity.type
_entity.pdbx_description
1 polymer ?
#
loop_
_entity_poly.entity_id
_entity_poly.type
_entity_poly.pdbx_seq_one_letter_code
_entity_poly.pdbx_strand_id
1 'polypeptide(L)'
;MNTDNLPGMLSLPQDLQKGIEQVLATVPATQWIHESQALSERYRSSRVAGREPLASGIAQVLGYAALIMPATYAQLVGAMHATAIRVPHWQPQTMLDMGSGPGTALWAAVAQWPTLHSLVAWEREPAFIDLGQQLASGSTTSAIREARWESIDLSHRSPSGAYDLVVLGHVLNELDPNTQRNVITSAWRMTNGLLLIVEPGTLDTFAVVRAARDALLDEGAHTIAPCVHNHSCPLQNDWCHFPQRLKRPPFQRRARGAPSEWEDSKFSYAAMARFYTSQPAWARVIREATSNKAYAETTISGSAGVTRYRALKRHREAFKQIKKMRWGILLDEPLTDPIKPVEEK
;
A
#
# COMPACT_ATOMS: atom_id res chain seq x y z
N MET A 1 -6.44 20.40 -4.76
CA MET A 1 -7.32 19.81 -3.73
C MET A 1 -6.52 19.73 -2.45
N ASN A 2 -7.10 20.14 -1.31
CA ASN A 2 -6.46 20.07 0.00
C ASN A 2 -5.92 18.65 0.24
N THR A 3 -4.60 18.51 0.36
CA THR A 3 -3.89 17.27 0.70
C THR A 3 -4.13 16.83 2.15
N ASP A 4 -4.88 17.62 2.93
CA ASP A 4 -4.78 17.60 4.39
C ASP A 4 -5.69 16.61 5.11
N ASN A 5 -6.53 15.84 4.42
CA ASN A 5 -7.14 14.65 5.05
C ASN A 5 -7.64 13.67 3.99
N LEU A 6 -6.96 12.53 3.85
CA LEU A 6 -7.54 11.36 3.22
C LEU A 6 -8.83 10.99 3.96
N PRO A 7 -9.96 10.78 3.24
CA PRO A 7 -11.21 10.44 3.89
C PRO A 7 -11.05 9.12 4.63
N GLY A 8 -11.68 9.03 5.81
CA GLY A 8 -11.61 7.83 6.64
C GLY A 8 -12.16 6.58 5.97
N MET A 9 -12.95 6.71 4.91
CA MET A 9 -13.43 5.64 4.04
C MET A 9 -13.30 6.07 2.58
N LEU A 10 -12.57 5.28 1.79
CA LEU A 10 -12.36 5.53 0.36
C LEU A 10 -13.48 4.94 -0.48
N SER A 11 -13.62 5.50 -1.68
CA SER A 11 -14.30 4.87 -2.82
C SER A 11 -13.31 4.80 -3.98
N LEU A 12 -13.56 3.92 -4.95
CA LEU A 12 -12.80 3.94 -6.19
C LEU A 12 -13.07 5.24 -6.98
N PRO A 13 -12.12 5.69 -7.82
CA PRO A 13 -12.39 6.69 -8.84
C PRO A 13 -13.60 6.27 -9.68
N GLN A 14 -14.48 7.23 -10.00
CA GLN A 14 -15.76 6.91 -10.63
C GLN A 14 -15.58 6.26 -12.01
N ASP A 15 -14.59 6.74 -12.78
CA ASP A 15 -14.22 6.18 -14.08
C ASP A 15 -13.58 4.79 -13.96
N LEU A 16 -12.70 4.56 -12.98
CA LEU A 16 -12.19 3.21 -12.69
C LEU A 16 -13.31 2.24 -12.32
N GLN A 17 -14.22 2.63 -11.42
CA GLN A 17 -15.34 1.79 -11.01
C GLN A 17 -16.24 1.44 -12.21
N LYS A 18 -16.59 2.43 -13.02
CA LYS A 18 -17.39 2.22 -14.25
C LYS A 18 -16.66 1.32 -15.24
N GLY A 19 -15.35 1.51 -15.43
CA GLY A 19 -14.55 0.65 -16.30
C GLY A 19 -14.60 -0.81 -15.84
N ILE A 20 -14.39 -1.08 -14.55
CA ILE A 20 -14.50 -2.43 -14.00
C ILE A 20 -15.92 -2.99 -14.22
N GLU A 21 -16.96 -2.22 -13.93
CA GLU A 21 -18.36 -2.63 -14.16
C GLU A 21 -18.63 -2.99 -15.63
N GLN A 22 -18.10 -2.22 -16.58
CA GLN A 22 -18.25 -2.46 -18.01
C GLN A 22 -17.54 -3.75 -18.45
N VAL A 23 -16.29 -3.98 -18.03
CA VAL A 23 -15.58 -5.20 -18.39
C VAL A 23 -16.21 -6.43 -17.74
N LEU A 24 -16.66 -6.33 -16.48
CA LEU A 24 -17.37 -7.44 -15.83
C LEU A 24 -18.72 -7.77 -16.47
N ALA A 25 -19.35 -6.81 -17.16
CA ALA A 25 -20.61 -7.01 -17.86
C ALA A 25 -20.45 -7.73 -19.22
N THR A 26 -19.22 -7.88 -19.74
CA THR A 26 -18.99 -8.59 -21.01
C THR A 26 -19.05 -10.11 -20.88
N VAL A 27 -19.10 -10.64 -19.66
CA VAL A 27 -19.20 -12.08 -19.38
C VAL A 27 -20.30 -12.36 -18.35
N PRO A 28 -20.87 -13.59 -18.30
CA PRO A 28 -21.84 -13.95 -17.27
C PRO A 28 -21.26 -13.80 -15.86
N ALA A 29 -22.03 -13.21 -14.95
CA ALA A 29 -21.52 -12.88 -13.63
C ALA A 29 -21.09 -14.10 -12.80
N THR A 30 -21.68 -15.27 -13.05
CA THR A 30 -21.29 -16.53 -12.43
C THR A 30 -19.82 -16.86 -12.66
N GLN A 31 -19.27 -16.49 -13.83
CA GLN A 31 -17.89 -16.78 -14.20
C GLN A 31 -16.89 -15.99 -13.35
N TRP A 32 -16.97 -14.66 -13.32
CA TRP A 32 -16.02 -13.86 -12.54
C TRP A 32 -16.26 -13.97 -11.03
N ILE A 33 -17.48 -14.28 -10.56
CA ILE A 33 -17.74 -14.58 -9.14
C ILE A 33 -17.01 -15.86 -8.74
N HIS A 34 -17.12 -16.94 -9.53
CA HIS A 34 -16.43 -18.19 -9.27
C HIS A 34 -14.91 -17.98 -9.24
N GLU A 35 -14.35 -17.29 -10.24
CA GLU A 35 -12.92 -16.99 -10.28
C GLU A 35 -12.46 -16.12 -9.11
N SER A 36 -13.27 -15.15 -8.69
CA SER A 36 -13.00 -14.34 -7.50
C SER A 36 -12.89 -15.20 -6.23
N GLN A 37 -13.79 -16.17 -6.06
CA GLN A 37 -13.80 -17.06 -4.91
C GLN A 37 -12.58 -17.98 -4.91
N ALA A 38 -12.27 -18.59 -6.07
CA ALA A 38 -11.08 -19.41 -6.25
C ALA A 38 -9.78 -18.62 -6.00
N LEU A 39 -9.71 -17.36 -6.48
CA LEU A 39 -8.60 -16.46 -6.19
C LEU A 39 -8.49 -16.15 -4.70
N SER A 40 -9.61 -15.93 -4.01
CA SER A 40 -9.63 -15.63 -2.57
C SER A 40 -9.06 -16.79 -1.74
N GLU A 41 -9.29 -18.03 -2.16
CA GLU A 41 -8.73 -19.22 -1.53
C GLU A 41 -7.22 -19.32 -1.78
N ARG A 42 -6.77 -19.14 -3.03
CA ARG A 42 -5.34 -19.08 -3.39
C ARG A 42 -4.58 -17.97 -2.67
N TYR A 43 -5.25 -16.84 -2.43
CA TYR A 43 -4.67 -15.69 -1.73
C TYR A 43 -4.53 -15.91 -0.22
N ARG A 44 -5.34 -16.81 0.36
CA ARG A 44 -5.33 -17.13 1.80
C ARG A 44 -4.38 -18.28 2.16
N SER A 45 -4.03 -19.15 1.21
CA SER A 45 -3.02 -20.17 1.44
C SER A 45 -1.62 -19.56 1.38
N SER A 46 -0.70 -20.05 2.22
CA SER A 46 0.72 -19.68 2.14
C SER A 46 1.25 -20.03 0.75
N ARG A 47 1.60 -19.01 -0.04
CA ARG A 47 2.13 -19.22 -1.39
C ARG A 47 3.54 -19.81 -1.29
N VAL A 48 3.75 -20.93 -1.99
CA VAL A 48 5.10 -21.41 -2.28
C VAL A 48 5.65 -20.51 -3.38
N ALA A 49 6.75 -19.81 -3.10
CA ALA A 49 7.38 -18.92 -4.05
C ALA A 49 7.69 -19.63 -5.38
N GLY A 50 7.45 -18.95 -6.50
CA GLY A 50 7.87 -19.41 -7.83
C GLY A 50 6.93 -20.35 -8.58
N ARG A 51 5.67 -20.53 -8.16
CA ARG A 51 4.67 -21.27 -8.97
C ARG A 51 3.37 -20.52 -9.19
N GLU A 52 3.10 -20.31 -10.48
CA GLU A 52 1.92 -19.75 -11.14
C GLU A 52 1.55 -18.29 -10.80
N PRO A 53 1.19 -17.48 -11.83
CA PRO A 53 0.62 -16.15 -11.61
C PRO A 53 -0.60 -16.22 -10.69
N LEU A 54 -0.85 -15.16 -9.93
CA LEU A 54 -2.04 -15.10 -9.06
C LEU A 54 -3.33 -15.32 -9.88
N ALA A 55 -3.38 -14.72 -11.06
CA ALA A 55 -4.41 -14.90 -12.07
C ALA A 55 -3.78 -14.98 -13.47
N SER A 56 -4.27 -15.89 -14.30
CA SER A 56 -3.89 -16.04 -15.70
C SER A 56 -5.13 -16.18 -16.58
N GLY A 57 -5.10 -15.56 -17.75
CA GLY A 57 -6.24 -15.52 -18.67
C GLY A 57 -7.39 -14.61 -18.22
N ILE A 58 -8.31 -14.36 -19.15
CA ILE A 58 -9.34 -13.32 -19.03
C ILE A 58 -10.23 -13.54 -17.79
N ALA A 59 -10.73 -14.77 -17.59
CA ALA A 59 -11.68 -15.06 -16.52
C ALA A 59 -11.10 -14.77 -15.12
N GLN A 60 -9.86 -15.19 -14.86
CA GLN A 60 -9.19 -14.99 -13.58
C GLN A 60 -8.86 -13.51 -13.36
N VAL A 61 -8.39 -12.81 -14.40
CA VAL A 61 -8.10 -11.37 -14.33
C VAL A 61 -9.37 -10.55 -14.03
N LEU A 62 -10.53 -10.93 -14.56
CA LEU A 62 -11.81 -10.33 -14.19
C LEU A 62 -12.19 -10.61 -12.73
N GLY A 63 -11.94 -11.83 -12.24
CA GLY A 63 -12.10 -12.15 -10.81
C GLY A 63 -11.19 -11.30 -9.92
N TYR A 64 -9.94 -11.07 -10.33
CA TYR A 64 -9.00 -10.19 -9.64
C TYR A 64 -9.53 -8.75 -9.61
N ALA A 65 -9.98 -8.22 -10.75
CA ALA A 65 -10.55 -6.87 -10.86
C ALA A 65 -11.77 -6.68 -9.96
N ALA A 66 -12.64 -7.70 -9.87
CA ALA A 66 -13.84 -7.65 -9.06
C ALA A 66 -13.55 -7.70 -7.56
N LEU A 67 -12.56 -8.50 -7.12
CA LEU A 67 -12.33 -8.79 -5.71
C LEU A 67 -11.14 -8.04 -5.09
N ILE A 68 -9.98 -8.13 -5.74
CA ILE A 68 -8.67 -7.77 -5.18
C ILE A 68 -8.32 -6.32 -5.51
N MET A 69 -8.50 -5.90 -6.77
CA MET A 69 -8.14 -4.56 -7.24
C MET A 69 -8.69 -3.42 -6.35
N PRO A 70 -9.95 -3.44 -5.86
CA PRO A 70 -10.44 -2.38 -5.00
C PRO A 70 -9.70 -2.29 -3.66
N ALA A 71 -9.38 -3.44 -3.06
CA ALA A 71 -8.62 -3.52 -1.82
C ALA A 71 -7.18 -3.02 -2.01
N THR A 72 -6.54 -3.44 -3.11
CA THR A 72 -5.19 -3.00 -3.51
C THR A 72 -5.15 -1.48 -3.73
N TYR A 73 -6.16 -0.92 -4.40
CA TYR A 73 -6.29 0.53 -4.55
C TYR A 73 -6.31 1.25 -3.20
N ALA A 74 -7.11 0.76 -2.24
CA ALA A 74 -7.17 1.37 -0.90
C ALA A 74 -5.82 1.31 -0.18
N GLN A 75 -5.11 0.18 -0.26
CA GLN A 75 -3.80 0.00 0.37
C GLN A 75 -2.75 0.94 -0.23
N LEU A 76 -2.70 1.03 -1.56
CA LEU A 76 -1.80 1.93 -2.28
C LEU A 76 -2.08 3.40 -1.95
N VAL A 77 -3.34 3.83 -2.00
CA VAL A 77 -3.73 5.20 -1.63
C VAL A 77 -3.35 5.51 -0.18
N GLY A 78 -3.58 4.59 0.76
CA GLY A 78 -3.19 4.76 2.16
C GLY A 78 -1.68 4.94 2.33
N ALA A 79 -0.87 4.11 1.67
CA ALA A 79 0.59 4.20 1.71
C ALA A 79 1.13 5.47 1.05
N MET A 80 0.61 5.82 -0.13
CA MET A 80 1.00 7.02 -0.88
C MET A 80 0.63 8.29 -0.12
N HIS A 81 -0.57 8.36 0.46
CA HIS A 81 -0.98 9.50 1.29
C HIS A 81 -0.11 9.65 2.54
N ALA A 82 0.12 8.56 3.28
CA ALA A 82 0.98 8.59 4.46
C ALA A 82 2.42 8.98 4.14
N THR A 83 2.89 8.65 2.93
CA THR A 83 4.18 9.09 2.38
C THR A 83 4.15 10.58 2.04
N ALA A 84 3.15 11.05 1.29
CA ALA A 84 3.02 12.43 0.84
C ALA A 84 2.95 13.43 2.01
N ILE A 85 2.31 13.06 3.13
CA ILE A 85 2.32 13.88 4.37
C ILE A 85 3.75 14.19 4.82
N ARG A 86 4.68 13.24 4.70
CA ARG A 86 6.08 13.40 5.13
C ARG A 86 6.90 14.26 4.17
N VAL A 87 6.44 14.45 2.94
CA VAL A 87 7.17 15.13 1.86
C VAL A 87 6.21 16.04 1.07
N PRO A 88 5.54 17.03 1.72
CA PRO A 88 4.40 17.74 1.14
C PRO A 88 4.73 18.57 -0.11
N HIS A 89 6.01 18.92 -0.30
CA HIS A 89 6.48 19.69 -1.45
C HIS A 89 7.06 18.82 -2.58
N TRP A 90 7.12 17.51 -2.39
CA TRP A 90 7.63 16.60 -3.41
C TRP A 90 6.57 16.35 -4.50
N GLN A 91 6.94 16.62 -5.75
CA GLN A 91 6.05 16.61 -6.92
C GLN A 91 6.69 15.76 -8.03
N PRO A 92 6.55 14.43 -8.01
CA PRO A 92 7.12 13.57 -9.05
C PRO A 92 6.43 13.82 -10.40
N GLN A 93 7.17 13.68 -11.49
CA GLN A 93 6.66 13.85 -12.86
C GLN A 93 6.62 12.53 -13.63
N THR A 94 7.53 11.62 -13.31
CA THR A 94 7.65 10.31 -13.93
C THR A 94 7.42 9.17 -12.92
N MET A 95 6.73 8.12 -13.35
CA MET A 95 6.48 6.94 -12.53
C MET A 95 6.71 5.64 -13.30
N LEU A 96 7.29 4.65 -12.62
CA LEU A 96 7.33 3.25 -13.02
C LEU A 96 6.59 2.37 -12.00
N ASP A 97 5.62 1.59 -12.47
CA ASP A 97 4.93 0.53 -11.71
C ASP A 97 5.49 -0.84 -12.13
N MET A 98 6.20 -1.51 -11.22
CA MET A 98 6.87 -2.79 -11.49
C MET A 98 6.01 -3.95 -10.97
N GLY A 99 5.53 -4.80 -11.88
CA GLY A 99 4.52 -5.83 -11.57
C GLY A 99 3.13 -5.21 -11.43
N SER A 100 2.75 -4.41 -12.42
CA SER A 100 1.62 -3.48 -12.30
C SER A 100 0.25 -4.15 -12.22
N GLY A 101 0.12 -5.42 -12.64
CA GLY A 101 -1.16 -6.07 -12.87
C GLY A 101 -2.02 -5.21 -13.80
N PRO A 102 -3.27 -4.86 -13.42
CA PRO A 102 -4.12 -3.97 -14.20
C PRO A 102 -3.80 -2.48 -14.00
N GLY A 103 -2.64 -2.12 -13.46
CA GLY A 103 -2.16 -0.74 -13.28
C GLY A 103 -2.77 -0.02 -12.08
N THR A 104 -3.14 -0.74 -11.02
CA THR A 104 -3.80 -0.16 -9.84
C THR A 104 -3.00 0.99 -9.21
N ALA A 105 -1.66 0.89 -9.21
CA ALA A 105 -0.81 1.94 -8.65
C ALA A 105 -0.81 3.21 -9.49
N LEU A 106 -1.04 3.14 -10.81
CA LEU A 106 -1.18 4.31 -11.67
C LEU A 106 -2.35 5.19 -11.21
N TRP A 107 -3.51 4.57 -10.96
CA TRP A 107 -4.71 5.24 -10.49
C TRP A 107 -4.52 5.88 -9.12
N ALA A 108 -3.90 5.15 -8.18
CA ALA A 108 -3.63 5.66 -6.84
C ALA A 108 -2.61 6.81 -6.86
N ALA A 109 -1.54 6.69 -7.66
CA ALA A 109 -0.46 7.66 -7.70
C ALA A 109 -0.89 8.99 -8.33
N VAL A 110 -1.62 8.95 -9.45
CA VAL A 110 -2.10 10.16 -10.12
C VAL A 110 -3.10 10.94 -9.25
N ALA A 111 -3.91 10.23 -8.46
CA ALA A 111 -4.80 10.87 -7.48
C ALA A 111 -4.03 11.59 -6.37
N GLN A 112 -2.86 11.06 -5.97
CA GLN A 112 -2.01 11.64 -4.93
C GLN A 112 -1.07 12.74 -5.45
N TRP A 113 -0.50 12.56 -6.64
CA TRP A 113 0.45 13.46 -7.28
C TRP A 113 -0.03 13.80 -8.70
N PRO A 114 -0.87 14.85 -8.85
CA PRO A 114 -1.38 15.27 -10.16
C PRO A 114 -0.30 15.78 -11.14
N THR A 115 0.94 15.98 -10.67
CA THR A 115 2.09 16.35 -11.50
C THR A 115 2.64 15.19 -12.32
N LEU A 116 2.26 13.95 -12.00
CA LEU A 116 2.61 12.77 -12.78
C LEU A 116 1.95 12.85 -14.16
N HIS A 117 2.79 12.92 -15.20
CA HIS A 117 2.33 12.98 -16.59
C HIS A 117 2.95 11.89 -17.48
N SER A 118 3.98 11.18 -17.00
CA SER A 118 4.61 10.07 -17.71
C SER A 118 4.59 8.82 -16.85
N LEU A 119 3.78 7.85 -17.24
CA LEU A 119 3.56 6.60 -16.52
C LEU A 119 4.04 5.41 -17.35
N VAL A 120 4.79 4.50 -16.73
CA VAL A 120 5.19 3.22 -17.31
C VAL A 120 4.72 2.09 -16.39
N ALA A 121 4.10 1.07 -16.97
CA ALA A 121 3.60 -0.11 -16.28
C ALA A 121 4.28 -1.37 -16.85
N TRP A 122 4.98 -2.10 -16.00
CA TRP A 122 5.63 -3.37 -16.33
C TRP A 122 4.81 -4.52 -15.78
N GLU A 123 4.33 -5.39 -16.65
CA GLU A 123 3.57 -6.58 -16.30
C GLU A 123 3.96 -7.72 -17.23
N ARG A 124 3.97 -8.97 -16.76
CA ARG A 124 4.32 -10.12 -17.60
C ARG A 124 3.10 -10.75 -18.25
N GLU A 125 1.95 -10.73 -17.58
CA GLU A 125 0.74 -11.44 -18.01
C GLU A 125 -0.08 -10.60 -19.01
N PRO A 126 -0.23 -11.06 -20.28
CA PRO A 126 -0.92 -10.27 -21.30
C PRO A 126 -2.36 -9.90 -20.93
N ALA A 127 -3.09 -10.81 -20.27
CA ALA A 127 -4.47 -10.56 -19.85
C ALA A 127 -4.59 -9.41 -18.82
N PHE A 128 -3.59 -9.21 -17.96
CA PHE A 128 -3.57 -8.07 -17.05
C PHE A 128 -3.24 -6.77 -17.78
N ILE A 129 -2.32 -6.80 -18.74
CA ILE A 129 -2.01 -5.66 -19.61
C ILE A 129 -3.25 -5.23 -20.39
N ASP A 130 -3.94 -6.17 -21.04
CA ASP A 130 -5.14 -5.90 -21.84
C ASP A 130 -6.24 -5.27 -20.98
N LEU A 131 -6.50 -5.83 -19.79
CA LEU A 131 -7.44 -5.24 -18.84
C LEU A 131 -7.00 -3.82 -18.43
N GLY A 132 -5.73 -3.65 -18.08
CA GLY A 132 -5.17 -2.38 -17.67
C GLY A 132 -5.31 -1.30 -18.73
N GLN A 133 -4.99 -1.61 -19.98
CA GLN A 133 -5.17 -0.73 -21.14
C GLN A 133 -6.64 -0.38 -21.37
N GLN A 134 -7.53 -1.38 -21.27
CA GLN A 134 -8.97 -1.16 -21.43
C GLN A 134 -9.51 -0.20 -20.35
N LEU A 135 -9.16 -0.42 -19.08
CA LEU A 135 -9.54 0.47 -17.98
C LEU A 135 -8.94 1.87 -18.15
N ALA A 136 -7.65 1.94 -18.50
CA ALA A 136 -6.95 3.19 -18.70
C ALA A 136 -7.59 4.03 -19.81
N SER A 137 -8.03 3.42 -20.91
CA SER A 137 -8.66 4.12 -22.04
C SER A 137 -9.93 4.88 -21.64
N GLY A 138 -10.66 4.39 -20.63
CA GLY A 138 -11.87 5.02 -20.08
C GLY A 138 -11.60 6.10 -19.03
N SER A 139 -10.34 6.34 -18.66
CA SER A 139 -9.99 7.32 -17.63
C SER A 139 -10.26 8.75 -18.10
N THR A 140 -10.72 9.60 -17.18
CA THR A 140 -10.83 11.05 -17.39
C THR A 140 -9.47 11.75 -17.35
N THR A 141 -8.44 11.12 -16.78
CA THR A 141 -7.09 11.69 -16.66
C THR A 141 -6.17 11.28 -17.80
N SER A 142 -5.53 12.24 -18.47
CA SER A 142 -4.67 11.99 -19.64
C SER A 142 -3.47 11.10 -19.33
N ALA A 143 -2.77 11.36 -18.22
CA ALA A 143 -1.61 10.57 -17.81
C ALA A 143 -1.92 9.07 -17.69
N ILE A 144 -3.13 8.71 -17.23
CA ILE A 144 -3.58 7.32 -17.14
C ILE A 144 -3.87 6.77 -18.53
N ARG A 145 -4.62 7.50 -19.37
CA ARG A 145 -4.93 7.07 -20.76
C ARG A 145 -3.68 6.84 -21.60
N GLU A 146 -2.65 7.67 -21.39
CA GLU A 146 -1.40 7.69 -22.14
C GLU A 146 -0.30 6.83 -21.49
N ALA A 147 -0.64 6.08 -20.43
CA ALA A 147 0.31 5.20 -19.76
C ALA A 147 0.90 4.17 -20.75
N ARG A 148 2.21 3.99 -20.68
CA ARG A 148 2.93 3.01 -21.50
C ARG A 148 2.94 1.67 -20.78
N TRP A 149 2.54 0.63 -21.49
CA TRP A 149 2.54 -0.74 -20.99
C TRP A 149 3.63 -1.54 -21.66
N GLU A 150 4.44 -2.24 -20.89
CA GLU A 150 5.51 -3.09 -21.40
C GLU A 150 5.37 -4.50 -20.83
N SER A 151 5.40 -5.50 -21.72
CA SER A 151 5.40 -6.90 -21.32
C SER A 151 6.78 -7.31 -20.79
N ILE A 152 6.91 -7.39 -19.48
CA ILE A 152 8.19 -7.57 -18.78
C ILE A 152 8.06 -8.58 -17.66
N ASP A 153 8.90 -9.62 -17.71
CA ASP A 153 9.18 -10.46 -16.54
C ASP A 153 10.30 -9.83 -15.72
N LEU A 154 9.98 -9.46 -14.47
CA LEU A 154 10.91 -8.82 -13.54
C LEU A 154 12.12 -9.70 -13.19
N SER A 155 12.04 -11.02 -13.37
CA SER A 155 13.16 -11.94 -13.12
C SER A 155 14.27 -11.86 -14.17
N HIS A 156 13.99 -11.30 -15.35
CA HIS A 156 14.90 -11.32 -16.50
C HIS A 156 15.30 -9.93 -17.03
N ARG A 157 14.73 -8.85 -16.49
CA ARG A 157 14.98 -7.49 -17.00
C ARG A 157 16.14 -6.81 -16.32
N SER A 158 17.08 -6.30 -17.13
CA SER A 158 18.10 -5.37 -16.66
C SER A 158 17.50 -3.96 -16.44
N PRO A 159 17.91 -3.24 -15.38
CA PRO A 159 17.41 -1.89 -15.12
C PRO A 159 17.78 -0.93 -16.25
N SER A 160 16.81 -0.13 -16.70
CA SER A 160 17.00 0.89 -17.73
C SER A 160 15.99 2.02 -17.53
N GLY A 161 16.48 3.26 -17.62
CA GLY A 161 15.71 4.48 -17.32
C GLY A 161 15.86 4.95 -15.87
N ALA A 162 15.31 6.12 -15.60
CA ALA A 162 15.25 6.73 -14.27
C ALA A 162 13.88 7.41 -14.10
N TYR A 163 13.26 7.18 -12.95
CA TYR A 163 11.91 7.65 -12.63
C TYR A 163 11.90 8.33 -11.27
N ASP A 164 11.09 9.38 -11.13
CA ASP A 164 10.94 10.09 -9.85
C ASP A 164 10.29 9.18 -8.81
N LEU A 165 9.25 8.44 -9.21
CA LEU A 165 8.56 7.47 -8.38
C LEU A 165 8.68 6.05 -8.99
N VAL A 166 9.16 5.09 -8.21
CA VAL A 166 9.06 3.67 -8.55
C VAL A 166 8.15 2.99 -7.53
N VAL A 167 7.23 2.14 -7.98
CA VAL A 167 6.30 1.42 -7.11
C VAL A 167 6.46 -0.09 -7.31
N LEU A 168 6.54 -0.81 -6.19
CA LEU A 168 6.42 -2.27 -6.08
C LEU A 168 5.18 -2.54 -5.21
N GLY A 169 4.02 -2.62 -5.85
CA GLY A 169 2.74 -2.82 -5.17
C GLY A 169 2.22 -4.24 -5.35
N HIS A 170 2.24 -5.06 -4.29
CA HIS A 170 1.73 -6.44 -4.27
C HIS A 170 2.44 -7.36 -5.27
N VAL A 171 3.77 -7.30 -5.31
CA VAL A 171 4.57 -8.08 -6.26
C VAL A 171 5.68 -8.87 -5.58
N LEU A 172 6.31 -8.34 -4.53
CA LEU A 172 7.46 -9.00 -3.92
C LEU A 172 7.04 -10.28 -3.21
N ASN A 173 5.86 -10.29 -2.60
CA ASN A 173 5.27 -11.48 -1.98
C ASN A 173 5.01 -12.64 -2.97
N GLU A 174 5.07 -12.40 -4.28
CA GLU A 174 4.89 -13.42 -5.31
C GLU A 174 6.20 -14.07 -5.75
N LEU A 175 7.33 -13.46 -5.38
CA LEU A 175 8.67 -13.81 -5.85
C LEU A 175 9.44 -14.61 -4.80
N ASP A 176 10.35 -15.46 -5.25
CA ASP A 176 11.30 -16.12 -4.34
C ASP A 176 12.32 -15.12 -3.78
N PRO A 177 12.96 -15.42 -2.64
CA PRO A 177 13.87 -14.48 -1.97
C PRO A 177 15.03 -13.98 -2.83
N ASN A 178 15.53 -14.77 -3.79
CA ASN A 178 16.61 -14.31 -4.66
C ASN A 178 16.09 -13.32 -5.69
N THR A 179 14.95 -13.64 -6.31
CA THR A 179 14.29 -12.72 -7.26
C THR A 179 13.84 -11.44 -6.58
N GLN A 180 13.31 -11.50 -5.35
CA GLN A 180 12.98 -10.30 -4.54
C GLN A 180 14.17 -9.35 -4.43
N ARG A 181 15.35 -9.84 -4.02
CA ARG A 181 16.56 -9.00 -3.88
C ARG A 181 16.99 -8.36 -5.20
N ASN A 182 16.95 -9.12 -6.29
CA ASN A 182 17.28 -8.62 -7.62
C ASN A 182 16.30 -7.53 -8.07
N VAL A 183 15.01 -7.74 -7.87
CA VAL A 183 13.95 -6.77 -8.21
C VAL A 183 14.09 -5.49 -7.40
N ILE A 184 14.31 -5.59 -6.08
CA ILE A 184 14.53 -4.41 -5.20
C ILE A 184 15.75 -3.62 -5.67
N THR A 185 16.86 -4.30 -5.97
CA THR A 185 18.09 -3.67 -6.46
C THR A 185 17.84 -2.95 -7.78
N SER A 186 17.15 -3.59 -8.72
CA SER A 186 16.80 -3.00 -10.02
C SER A 186 15.87 -1.80 -9.88
N ALA A 187 14.82 -1.91 -9.06
CA ALA A 187 13.89 -0.83 -8.76
C ALA A 187 14.63 0.38 -8.19
N TRP A 188 15.54 0.14 -7.23
CA TRP A 188 16.34 1.19 -6.63
C TRP A 188 17.24 1.90 -7.63
N ARG A 189 17.90 1.15 -8.52
CA ARG A 189 18.75 1.72 -9.59
C ARG A 189 17.99 2.61 -10.56
N MET A 190 16.70 2.35 -10.77
CA MET A 190 15.82 3.17 -11.61
C MET A 190 15.13 4.30 -10.84
N THR A 191 15.36 4.42 -9.53
CA THR A 191 14.72 5.44 -8.68
C THR A 191 15.59 6.70 -8.54
N ASN A 192 15.10 7.81 -9.09
CA ASN A 192 15.68 9.14 -8.93
C ASN A 192 15.17 9.84 -7.65
N GLY A 193 13.91 9.62 -7.27
CA GLY A 193 13.29 10.23 -6.10
C GLY A 193 12.98 9.23 -5.00
N LEU A 194 11.89 8.50 -5.15
CA LEU A 194 11.27 7.65 -4.13
C LEU A 194 10.88 6.27 -4.70
N LEU A 195 11.23 5.22 -3.96
CA LEU A 195 10.79 3.86 -4.15
C LEU A 195 9.75 3.53 -3.09
N LEU A 196 8.53 3.20 -3.51
CA LEU A 196 7.44 2.80 -2.63
C LEU A 196 7.17 1.30 -2.77
N ILE A 197 7.29 0.58 -1.67
CA ILE A 197 6.96 -0.84 -1.58
C ILE A 197 5.68 -0.96 -0.76
N VAL A 198 4.66 -1.64 -1.28
CA VAL A 198 3.39 -1.87 -0.59
C VAL A 198 3.01 -3.34 -0.73
N GLU A 199 2.76 -3.99 0.40
CA GLU A 199 2.32 -5.38 0.45
C GLU A 199 1.10 -5.53 1.37
N PRO A 200 0.32 -6.62 1.25
CA PRO A 200 -0.76 -6.92 2.18
C PRO A 200 -0.30 -6.87 3.64
N GLY A 201 -1.18 -6.52 4.57
CA GLY A 201 -0.83 -6.35 5.99
C GLY A 201 -0.89 -7.67 6.78
N THR A 202 -0.05 -8.63 6.43
CA THR A 202 0.09 -9.93 7.13
C THR A 202 1.49 -10.07 7.73
N LEU A 203 1.67 -11.09 8.59
CA LEU A 203 2.98 -11.39 9.20
C LEU A 203 4.03 -11.73 8.13
N ASP A 204 3.68 -12.62 7.19
CA ASP A 204 4.61 -13.12 6.16
C ASP A 204 5.06 -12.00 5.21
N THR A 205 4.14 -11.17 4.74
CA THR A 205 4.45 -10.07 3.82
C THR A 205 5.16 -8.91 4.52
N PHE A 206 4.90 -8.68 5.82
CA PHE A 206 5.68 -7.71 6.58
C PHE A 206 7.16 -8.09 6.64
N ALA A 207 7.49 -9.39 6.75
CA ALA A 207 8.89 -9.83 6.71
C ALA A 207 9.56 -9.45 5.38
N VAL A 208 8.84 -9.56 4.26
CA VAL A 208 9.31 -9.14 2.92
C VAL A 208 9.56 -7.63 2.88
N VAL A 209 8.59 -6.81 3.33
CA VAL A 209 8.73 -5.34 3.36
C VAL A 209 9.89 -4.90 4.27
N ARG A 210 10.05 -5.54 5.44
CA ARG A 210 11.14 -5.27 6.37
C ARG A 210 12.49 -5.58 5.74
N ALA A 211 12.65 -6.76 5.14
CA ALA A 211 13.88 -7.15 4.47
C ALA A 211 14.23 -6.22 3.30
N ALA A 212 13.23 -5.80 2.52
CA ALA A 212 13.43 -4.85 1.43
C ALA A 212 13.88 -3.47 1.94
N ARG A 213 13.26 -2.97 3.01
CA ARG A 213 13.69 -1.72 3.66
C ARG A 213 15.13 -1.80 4.14
N ASP A 214 15.50 -2.88 4.82
CA ASP A 214 16.85 -3.04 5.38
C ASP A 214 17.89 -3.09 4.24
N ALA A 215 17.64 -3.83 3.16
CA ALA A 215 18.52 -3.83 1.98
C ALA A 215 18.66 -2.45 1.33
N LEU A 216 17.60 -1.65 1.29
CA LEU A 216 17.65 -0.28 0.74
C LEU A 216 18.41 0.69 1.65
N LEU A 217 18.32 0.51 2.98
CA LEU A 217 19.13 1.29 3.92
C LEU A 217 20.62 1.02 3.75
N ASP A 218 21.01 -0.24 3.53
CA ASP A 218 22.39 -0.63 3.26
C ASP A 218 22.92 0.01 1.95
N GLU A 219 22.03 0.23 0.98
CA GLU A 219 22.29 0.96 -0.27
C GLU A 219 22.16 2.50 -0.14
N GLY A 220 22.12 3.02 1.09
CA GLY A 220 22.12 4.45 1.40
C GLY A 220 20.77 5.17 1.25
N ALA A 221 19.66 4.44 1.13
CA ALA A 221 18.33 5.05 1.10
C ALA A 221 17.97 5.74 2.42
N HIS A 222 17.07 6.70 2.35
CA HIS A 222 16.46 7.31 3.53
C HIS A 222 15.00 6.88 3.67
N THR A 223 14.60 6.50 4.89
CA THR A 223 13.20 6.16 5.16
C THR A 223 12.37 7.44 5.26
N ILE A 224 11.34 7.56 4.42
CA ILE A 224 10.31 8.60 4.51
C ILE A 224 9.17 8.15 5.43
N ALA A 225 8.72 6.91 5.25
CA ALA A 225 7.62 6.30 5.97
C ALA A 225 7.66 4.76 5.85
N PRO A 226 6.98 3.99 6.73
CA PRO A 226 6.26 4.41 7.93
C PRO A 226 7.18 4.75 9.10
N CYS A 227 8.38 4.17 9.16
CA CYS A 227 9.32 4.47 10.24
C CYS A 227 9.74 5.94 10.18
N VAL A 228 9.99 6.53 11.35
CA VAL A 228 10.48 7.91 11.50
C VAL A 228 12.00 7.96 11.68
N HIS A 229 12.69 6.85 11.39
CA HIS A 229 14.12 6.66 11.59
C HIS A 229 14.72 5.72 10.53
N ASN A 230 16.05 5.72 10.43
CA ASN A 230 16.83 4.86 9.54
C ASN A 230 17.49 3.66 10.25
N HIS A 231 17.17 3.41 11.52
CA HIS A 231 17.62 2.20 12.23
C HIS A 231 16.88 0.93 11.77
N SER A 232 17.43 -0.24 12.11
CA SER A 232 16.75 -1.53 11.97
C SER A 232 15.37 -1.51 12.64
N CYS A 233 14.42 -2.27 12.09
CA CYS A 233 13.07 -2.30 12.63
C CYS A 233 13.07 -2.89 14.07
N PRO A 234 12.46 -2.21 15.06
CA PRO A 234 12.40 -2.72 16.44
C PRO A 234 11.43 -3.91 16.61
N LEU A 235 10.56 -4.17 15.63
CA LEU A 235 9.59 -5.27 15.69
C LEU A 235 10.21 -6.57 15.16
N GLN A 236 10.52 -7.49 16.09
CA GLN A 236 11.10 -8.80 15.77
C GLN A 236 10.05 -9.92 15.66
N ASN A 237 9.13 -10.01 16.63
CA ASN A 237 8.11 -11.07 16.75
C ASN A 237 6.67 -10.55 16.52
N ASP A 238 6.54 -9.46 15.78
CA ASP A 238 5.28 -8.78 15.50
C ASP A 238 5.41 -8.04 14.16
N TRP A 239 4.31 -7.53 13.60
CA TRP A 239 4.31 -6.88 12.29
C TRP A 239 3.74 -5.47 12.29
N CYS A 240 4.38 -4.56 11.57
CA CYS A 240 3.87 -3.21 11.37
C CYS A 240 2.93 -3.18 10.16
N HIS A 241 1.66 -2.84 10.38
CA HIS A 241 0.66 -2.69 9.33
C HIS A 241 -0.29 -1.55 9.64
N PHE A 242 -1.04 -1.10 8.65
CA PHE A 242 -2.00 -0.01 8.75
C PHE A 242 -3.27 -0.38 7.97
N PRO A 243 -4.47 -0.03 8.47
CA PRO A 243 -5.72 -0.22 7.74
C PRO A 243 -6.02 1.00 6.87
N GLN A 244 -6.53 0.76 5.66
CA GLN A 244 -7.28 1.76 4.92
C GLN A 244 -8.69 1.24 4.65
N ARG A 245 -9.71 1.98 5.10
CA ARG A 245 -11.10 1.61 4.88
C ARG A 245 -11.53 1.94 3.46
N LEU A 246 -12.24 1.00 2.85
CA LEU A 246 -12.84 1.11 1.52
C LEU A 246 -14.34 0.79 1.59
N LYS A 247 -15.16 1.59 0.92
CA LYS A 247 -16.54 1.25 0.59
C LYS A 247 -16.53 0.26 -0.57
N ARG A 248 -17.09 -0.93 -0.37
CA ARG A 248 -17.15 -1.99 -1.37
C ARG A 248 -18.10 -1.64 -2.51
N PRO A 249 -17.63 -1.58 -3.77
CA PRO A 249 -18.50 -1.48 -4.92
C PRO A 249 -19.46 -2.69 -5.02
N PRO A 250 -20.60 -2.56 -5.72
CA PRO A 250 -21.57 -3.65 -5.86
C PRO A 250 -20.96 -4.96 -6.38
N PHE A 251 -20.07 -4.90 -7.37
CA PHE A 251 -19.40 -6.08 -7.91
C PHE A 251 -18.51 -6.78 -6.86
N GLN A 252 -17.82 -6.03 -6.00
CA GLN A 252 -16.93 -6.60 -4.98
C GLN A 252 -17.74 -7.31 -3.88
N ARG A 253 -18.89 -6.74 -3.50
CA ARG A 253 -19.81 -7.40 -2.54
C ARG A 253 -20.30 -8.74 -3.08
N ARG A 254 -20.64 -8.80 -4.37
CA ARG A 254 -21.04 -10.04 -5.07
C ARG A 254 -19.89 -11.04 -5.13
N ALA A 255 -18.69 -10.61 -5.50
CA ALA A 255 -17.50 -11.45 -5.53
C ALA A 255 -17.18 -12.08 -4.17
N ARG A 256 -17.33 -11.32 -3.08
CA ARG A 256 -17.10 -11.81 -1.71
C ARG A 256 -18.20 -12.71 -1.16
N GLY A 257 -19.42 -12.61 -1.68
CA GLY A 257 -20.60 -13.20 -1.04
C GLY A 257 -20.89 -12.64 0.37
N ALA A 258 -20.39 -11.44 0.69
CA ALA A 258 -20.51 -10.83 2.01
C ALA A 258 -21.31 -9.51 1.94
N PRO A 259 -22.28 -9.29 2.85
CA PRO A 259 -23.18 -8.13 2.77
C PRO A 259 -22.53 -6.82 3.24
N SER A 260 -21.41 -6.87 3.98
CA SER A 260 -20.79 -5.64 4.51
C SER A 260 -20.42 -4.68 3.38
N GLU A 261 -20.88 -3.44 3.51
CA GLU A 261 -20.68 -2.37 2.53
C GLU A 261 -19.27 -1.78 2.55
N TRP A 262 -18.44 -2.17 3.53
CA TRP A 262 -17.07 -1.69 3.67
C TRP A 262 -16.12 -2.79 4.13
N GLU A 263 -14.83 -2.53 3.97
CA GLU A 263 -13.73 -3.31 4.53
C GLU A 263 -12.54 -2.47 4.92
N ASP A 264 -11.76 -2.94 5.89
CA ASP A 264 -10.46 -2.40 6.22
C ASP A 264 -9.38 -3.23 5.52
N SER A 265 -8.82 -2.67 4.45
CA SER A 265 -7.71 -3.28 3.72
C SER A 265 -6.41 -2.95 4.42
N LYS A 266 -5.82 -3.95 5.08
CA LYS A 266 -4.58 -3.81 5.84
C LYS A 266 -3.37 -3.92 4.93
N PHE A 267 -2.34 -3.10 5.13
CA PHE A 267 -1.10 -3.12 4.35
C PHE A 267 0.13 -2.85 5.22
N SER A 268 1.27 -3.36 4.75
CA SER A 268 2.61 -3.04 5.21
C SER A 268 3.31 -2.28 4.08
N TYR A 269 4.13 -1.29 4.38
CA TYR A 269 4.81 -0.52 3.33
C TYR A 269 6.16 0.02 3.78
N ALA A 270 6.98 0.39 2.80
CA ALA A 270 8.22 1.14 3.00
C ALA A 270 8.37 2.17 1.88
N ALA A 271 8.51 3.45 2.25
CA ALA A 271 8.79 4.54 1.33
C ALA A 271 10.24 4.98 1.54
N MET A 272 11.08 4.69 0.55
CA MET A 272 12.53 4.84 0.60
C MET A 272 12.97 5.86 -0.45
N ALA A 273 13.73 6.88 -0.07
CA ALA A 273 14.03 8.01 -0.94
C ALA A 273 15.53 8.30 -1.04
N ARG A 274 15.90 8.95 -2.16
CA ARG A 274 17.24 9.52 -2.42
C ARG A 274 17.48 10.84 -1.68
N PHE A 275 16.47 11.33 -0.95
CA PHE A 275 16.46 12.60 -0.26
C PHE A 275 15.89 12.44 1.15
N TYR A 276 16.14 13.44 2.00
CA TYR A 276 15.60 13.48 3.36
C TYR A 276 14.24 14.18 3.39
N THR A 277 13.40 13.77 4.34
CA THR A 277 12.22 14.55 4.72
C THR A 277 12.64 15.77 5.54
N SER A 278 12.06 16.93 5.24
CA SER A 278 12.21 18.15 6.03
C SER A 278 11.30 18.19 7.27
N GLN A 279 10.43 17.19 7.45
CA GLN A 279 9.51 17.10 8.56
C GLN A 279 9.98 16.02 9.55
N PRO A 280 10.69 16.38 10.63
CA PRO A 280 10.97 15.42 11.69
C PRO A 280 9.65 14.98 12.33
N ALA A 281 9.59 13.72 12.76
CA ALA A 281 8.52 13.23 13.63
C ALA A 281 9.15 12.41 14.74
N TRP A 282 8.61 12.52 15.95
CA TRP A 282 9.09 11.78 17.10
C TRP A 282 8.71 10.30 17.02
N ALA A 283 7.47 10.00 16.66
CA ALA A 283 6.96 8.64 16.59
C ALA A 283 5.77 8.51 15.63
N ARG A 284 5.37 7.26 15.36
CA ARG A 284 4.12 6.91 14.68
C ARG A 284 3.30 5.97 15.55
N VAL A 285 1.99 6.18 15.58
CA VAL A 285 1.06 5.22 16.18
C VAL A 285 0.95 4.00 15.26
N ILE A 286 1.33 2.83 15.76
CA ILE A 286 1.43 1.59 14.96
C ILE A 286 0.35 0.56 15.29
N ARG A 287 -0.60 0.89 16.17
CA ARG A 287 -1.77 0.06 16.51
C ARG A 287 -3.02 0.90 16.69
N GLU A 288 -4.18 0.27 16.58
CA GLU A 288 -5.44 0.90 16.97
C GLU A 288 -5.40 1.26 18.47
N ALA A 289 -5.77 2.51 18.79
CA ALA A 289 -5.90 2.92 20.18
C ALA A 289 -7.08 2.18 20.84
N THR A 290 -6.85 1.58 22.01
CA THR A 290 -7.87 0.84 22.74
C THR A 290 -8.28 1.62 23.99
N SER A 291 -9.49 1.37 24.51
CA SER A 291 -9.91 1.97 25.78
C SER A 291 -10.93 1.13 26.52
N ASN A 292 -10.94 1.27 27.84
CA ASN A 292 -11.95 0.70 28.73
C ASN A 292 -12.42 1.76 29.75
N LYS A 293 -13.16 1.35 30.78
CA LYS A 293 -13.68 2.27 31.82
C LYS A 293 -12.57 2.90 32.68
N ALA A 294 -11.39 2.28 32.75
CA ALA A 294 -10.27 2.71 33.58
C ALA A 294 -9.19 3.50 32.84
N TYR A 295 -8.89 3.17 31.58
CA TYR A 295 -7.81 3.81 30.82
C TYR A 295 -7.98 3.70 29.30
N ALA A 296 -7.18 4.48 28.57
CA ALA A 296 -6.98 4.36 27.14
C ALA A 296 -5.49 4.12 26.84
N GLU A 297 -5.19 3.33 25.81
CA GLU A 297 -3.85 2.97 25.40
C GLU A 297 -3.62 3.12 23.90
N THR A 298 -2.36 3.35 23.55
CA THR A 298 -1.87 3.28 22.17
C THR A 298 -0.46 2.70 22.16
N THR A 299 -0.05 2.13 21.03
CA THR A 299 1.31 1.67 20.81
C THR A 299 1.96 2.52 19.73
N ILE A 300 3.11 3.10 20.05
CA ILE A 300 3.88 3.94 19.13
C ILE A 300 5.22 3.30 18.83
N SER A 301 5.78 3.63 17.67
CA SER A 301 7.14 3.29 17.27
C SER A 301 7.87 4.56 16.90
N GLY A 302 9.03 4.79 17.51
CA GLY A 302 9.93 5.90 17.25
C GLY A 302 11.39 5.44 17.20
N SER A 303 12.34 6.39 17.15
CA SER A 303 13.78 6.06 17.14
C SER A 303 14.24 5.30 18.38
N ALA A 304 13.56 5.46 19.52
CA ALA A 304 13.83 4.74 20.76
C ALA A 304 13.20 3.33 20.82
N GLY A 305 12.54 2.88 19.75
CA GLY A 305 11.87 1.59 19.68
C GLY A 305 10.35 1.69 19.82
N VAL A 306 9.74 0.59 20.27
CA VAL A 306 8.29 0.45 20.41
C VAL A 306 7.90 0.61 21.87
N THR A 307 6.89 1.44 22.14
CA THR A 307 6.41 1.65 23.50
C THR A 307 4.90 1.82 23.51
N ARG A 308 4.26 1.20 24.50
CA ARG A 308 2.84 1.39 24.78
C ARG A 308 2.66 2.55 25.76
N TYR A 309 1.75 3.47 25.47
CA TYR A 309 1.42 4.60 26.32
C TYR A 309 0.00 4.48 26.84
N ARG A 310 -0.23 4.92 28.09
CA ARG A 310 -1.52 4.84 28.78
C ARG A 310 -1.90 6.17 29.39
N ALA A 311 -3.18 6.51 29.27
CA ALA A 311 -3.82 7.59 30.00
C ALA A 311 -4.98 7.04 30.86
N LEU A 312 -4.97 7.34 32.17
CA LEU A 312 -6.04 6.92 33.07
C LEU A 312 -7.29 7.79 32.89
N LYS A 313 -8.48 7.21 33.10
CA LYS A 313 -9.77 7.88 32.91
C LYS A 313 -9.94 9.15 33.76
N ARG A 314 -9.32 9.19 34.94
CA ARG A 314 -9.32 10.37 35.82
C ARG A 314 -8.68 11.61 35.16
N HIS A 315 -7.72 11.39 34.25
CA HIS A 315 -7.10 12.44 33.45
C HIS A 315 -7.87 12.58 32.12
N ARG A 316 -9.04 13.23 32.18
CA ARG A 316 -10.05 13.23 31.10
C ARG A 316 -9.49 13.64 29.73
N GLU A 317 -8.65 14.68 29.68
CA GLU A 317 -8.11 15.19 28.40
C GLU A 317 -7.06 14.25 27.80
N ALA A 318 -6.10 13.77 28.60
CA ALA A 318 -5.14 12.75 28.18
C ALA A 318 -5.83 11.45 27.69
N PHE A 319 -6.87 11.01 28.41
CA PHE A 319 -7.69 9.87 28.01
C PHE A 319 -8.38 10.09 26.65
N LYS A 320 -8.95 11.28 26.43
CA LYS A 320 -9.56 11.64 25.14
C LYS A 320 -8.51 11.76 24.03
N GLN A 321 -7.33 12.29 24.33
CA GLN A 321 -6.22 12.44 23.39
C GLN A 321 -5.82 11.08 22.83
N ILE A 322 -5.54 10.09 23.70
CA ILE A 322 -5.24 8.71 23.26
C ILE A 322 -6.37 8.12 22.43
N LYS A 323 -7.63 8.26 22.87
CA LYS A 323 -8.79 7.74 22.12
C LYS A 323 -8.97 8.33 20.73
N LYS A 324 -8.47 9.55 20.49
CA LYS A 324 -8.53 10.22 19.19
C LYS A 324 -7.35 9.87 18.29
N MET A 325 -6.31 9.22 18.82
CA MET A 325 -5.18 8.80 18.01
C MET A 325 -5.61 7.72 17.03
N ARG A 326 -5.47 8.04 15.74
CA ARG A 326 -5.73 7.09 14.66
C ARG A 326 -4.50 6.21 14.46
N TRP A 327 -4.76 4.96 14.10
CA TRP A 327 -3.70 4.06 13.65
C TRP A 327 -3.01 4.68 12.43
N GLY A 328 -1.68 4.89 12.53
CA GLY A 328 -0.87 5.48 11.49
C GLY A 328 -0.58 6.96 11.66
N ILE A 329 -1.19 7.66 12.63
CA ILE A 329 -0.90 9.08 12.85
C ILE A 329 0.55 9.30 13.28
N LEU A 330 1.14 10.39 12.78
CA LEU A 330 2.44 10.89 13.21
C LEU A 330 2.30 11.69 14.50
N LEU A 331 3.30 11.59 15.35
CA LEU A 331 3.47 12.40 16.55
C LEU A 331 4.76 13.20 16.37
N ASP A 332 4.65 14.51 16.32
CA ASP A 332 5.81 15.39 16.15
C ASP A 332 6.56 15.58 17.47
N GLU A 333 5.84 15.50 18.58
CA GLU A 333 6.36 15.69 19.93
C GLU A 333 6.11 14.47 20.83
N PRO A 334 6.95 14.25 21.86
CA PRO A 334 6.73 13.24 22.89
C PRO A 334 5.38 13.37 23.61
N LEU A 335 4.79 12.24 23.97
CA LEU A 335 3.63 12.24 24.86
C LEU A 335 4.10 12.59 26.28
N THR A 336 3.47 13.62 26.85
CA THR A 336 3.82 14.14 28.18
C THR A 336 2.83 13.70 29.25
N ASP A 337 3.21 13.91 30.51
CA ASP A 337 2.32 13.69 31.64
C ASP A 337 0.96 14.38 31.45
N PRO A 338 -0.15 13.72 31.80
CA PRO A 338 -0.24 12.46 32.55
C PRO A 338 -0.32 11.18 31.67
N ILE A 339 0.07 11.24 30.39
CA ILE A 339 0.21 10.05 29.54
C ILE A 339 1.58 9.41 29.80
N LYS A 340 1.59 8.17 30.27
CA LYS A 340 2.83 7.49 30.68
C LYS A 340 3.11 6.23 29.86
N PRO A 341 4.38 5.87 29.65
CA PRO A 341 4.73 4.56 29.11
C PRO A 341 4.24 3.46 30.06
N VAL A 342 3.83 2.33 29.49
CA VAL A 342 3.46 1.11 30.21
C VAL A 342 4.69 0.22 30.23
N GLU A 343 5.30 0.04 31.40
CA GLU A 343 6.36 -0.94 31.58
C GLU A 343 5.81 -2.34 31.27
N GLU A 344 6.52 -3.09 30.41
CA GLU A 344 6.27 -4.52 30.24
C GLU A 344 6.80 -5.22 31.50
N LYS A 345 5.92 -5.97 32.17
CA LYS A 345 6.27 -6.78 33.34
C LYS A 345 6.88 -8.11 32.93
#